data_AF-A0A4Q3U9P5-F1
#
_entry.id   AF-A0A4Q3U9P5-F1
#
_cell.length_a   1.000
_cell.length_b   1.000
_cell.length_c   1.000
_cell.angle_alpha   90.00
_cell.angle_beta   90.00
_cell.angle_gamma   90.00
#
_symmetry.space_group_name_H-M   'P 1'
#
loop_
_entity.id
_entity.type
_entity.pdbx_description
1 polymer ?
#
loop_
_entity_poly.entity_id
_entity_poly.type
_entity_poly.pdbx_seq_one_letter_code
_entity_poly.pdbx_strand_id
1 'polypeptide(L)'
;VMLLAGATFIAFSVLWKFGFSFDALFGRAVEVKTALALQSGASPPEAAAAGASIMGPGNFIKDPISAISFGLALMLGTAGLPHILMRFFTVPDAQAARKSVLWATTWIGYFYILTFVIGFGAIVMVATDTRYQDASGALLGGVNMAAVHLSHAVGGDLFLGFISAVAFATILAVVAGLTLSGASAVGHDLYSSVLKRGQARSEDELRVSRITTLTLGVVAVVLGIVFEQQNVAFMVSLAFALAASGNVPALILSLYWRGCTGRGVMAGGLIGLMSAFERRP
;
A
#
# COMPACT_ATOMS: atom_id res chain seq x y z
N VAL A 1 0.99 -11.87 -11.50
CA VAL A 1 1.23 -13.33 -11.48
C VAL A 1 2.64 -13.68 -11.03
N MET A 2 3.69 -13.22 -11.74
CA MET A 2 5.10 -13.52 -11.36
C MET A 2 5.45 -13.17 -9.91
N LEU A 3 5.08 -11.96 -9.45
CA LEU A 3 5.34 -11.55 -8.06
C LEU A 3 4.59 -12.42 -7.05
N LEU A 4 3.37 -12.81 -7.38
CA LEU A 4 2.57 -13.69 -6.53
C LEU A 4 3.19 -15.08 -6.42
N ALA A 5 3.63 -15.67 -7.55
CA ALA A 5 4.33 -16.95 -7.56
C ALA A 5 5.63 -16.89 -6.75
N GLY A 6 6.39 -15.79 -6.88
CA GLY A 6 7.58 -15.55 -6.06
C GLY A 6 7.26 -15.47 -4.56
N ALA A 7 6.23 -14.71 -4.17
CA ALA A 7 5.76 -14.63 -2.79
C ALA A 7 5.28 -15.98 -2.25
N THR A 8 4.56 -16.76 -3.06
CA THR A 8 4.15 -18.12 -2.72
C THR A 8 5.36 -19.02 -2.46
N PHE A 9 6.38 -18.96 -3.31
CA PHE A 9 7.61 -19.72 -3.12
C PHE A 9 8.32 -19.34 -1.82
N ILE A 10 8.44 -18.03 -1.53
CA ILE A 10 9.01 -17.55 -0.25
C ILE A 10 8.22 -18.10 0.93
N ALA A 11 6.90 -17.89 0.95
CA ALA A 11 6.07 -18.36 2.06
C ALA A 11 6.15 -19.88 2.26
N PHE A 12 6.12 -20.64 1.17
CA PHE A 12 6.24 -22.10 1.22
C PHE A 12 7.59 -22.56 1.74
N SER A 13 8.68 -21.94 1.29
CA SER A 13 10.03 -22.26 1.76
C SER A 13 10.26 -21.95 3.24
N VAL A 14 9.66 -20.86 3.74
CA VAL A 14 9.67 -20.50 5.15
C VAL A 14 8.92 -21.57 5.92
N LEU A 15 7.69 -21.89 5.53
CA LEU A 15 6.91 -22.92 6.21
C LEU A 15 7.57 -24.29 6.18
N TRP A 16 8.25 -24.65 5.08
CA TRP A 16 9.01 -25.90 4.99
C TRP A 16 10.05 -25.98 6.12
N LYS A 17 10.81 -24.90 6.37
CA LYS A 17 11.82 -24.86 7.45
C LYS A 17 11.24 -25.07 8.85
N PHE A 18 9.94 -24.78 9.04
CA PHE A 18 9.22 -24.97 10.31
C PHE A 18 8.26 -26.18 10.28
N GLY A 19 8.43 -27.10 9.32
CA GLY A 19 7.61 -28.31 9.23
C GLY A 19 6.12 -28.03 8.96
N PHE A 20 5.80 -26.95 8.24
CA PHE A 20 4.44 -26.45 7.99
C PHE A 20 3.64 -26.09 9.24
N SER A 21 4.31 -25.87 10.38
CA SER A 21 3.67 -25.41 11.61
C SER A 21 3.72 -23.89 11.73
N PHE A 22 2.55 -23.25 11.68
CA PHE A 22 2.40 -21.82 11.97
C PHE A 22 2.76 -21.50 13.42
N ASP A 23 2.40 -22.38 14.35
CA ASP A 23 2.71 -22.22 15.78
C ASP A 23 4.22 -22.16 16.03
N ALA A 24 4.98 -23.05 15.38
CA ALA A 24 6.44 -23.05 15.48
C ALA A 24 7.07 -21.78 14.89
N LEU A 25 6.57 -21.31 13.73
CA LEU A 25 7.03 -20.07 13.11
C LEU A 25 6.77 -18.86 14.03
N PHE A 26 5.57 -18.79 14.60
CA PHE A 26 5.12 -17.70 15.45
C PHE A 26 5.85 -17.68 16.79
N GLY A 27 5.97 -18.83 17.45
CA GLY A 27 6.74 -18.96 18.69
C GLY A 27 8.19 -18.53 18.49
N ARG A 28 8.85 -19.01 17.43
CA ARG A 28 10.23 -18.61 17.12
C ARG A 28 10.37 -17.13 16.80
N ALA A 29 9.40 -16.53 16.11
CA ALA A 29 9.44 -15.09 15.84
C ALA A 29 9.32 -14.25 17.12
N VAL A 30 8.48 -14.67 18.08
CA VAL A 30 8.36 -14.00 19.39
C VAL A 30 9.67 -14.11 20.18
N GLU A 31 10.26 -15.32 20.22
CA GLU A 31 11.55 -15.55 20.88
C GLU A 31 12.66 -14.66 20.29
N VAL A 32 12.79 -14.66 18.96
CA VAL A 32 13.80 -13.86 18.25
C VAL A 32 13.62 -12.38 18.54
N LYS A 33 12.39 -11.86 18.44
CA LYS A 33 12.15 -10.44 18.70
C LYS A 33 12.40 -10.05 20.16
N THR A 34 12.07 -10.95 21.09
CA THR A 34 12.38 -10.77 22.52
C THR A 34 13.89 -10.71 22.73
N ALA A 35 14.64 -11.63 22.11
CA ALA A 35 16.10 -11.66 22.19
C ALA A 35 16.75 -10.40 21.59
N LEU A 36 16.25 -9.91 20.46
CA LEU A 36 16.70 -8.67 19.84
C LEU A 36 16.42 -7.45 20.74
N ALA A 37 15.24 -7.40 21.39
CA ALA A 37 14.91 -6.33 22.32
C ALA A 37 15.81 -6.33 23.58
N LEU A 38 16.17 -7.52 24.09
CA LEU A 38 17.15 -7.65 25.18
C LEU A 38 18.54 -7.16 24.75
N GLN A 39 18.96 -7.48 23.52
CA GLN A 39 20.24 -7.02 22.97
C GLN A 39 20.27 -5.51 22.75
N SER A 40 19.13 -4.89 22.44
CA SER A 40 19.03 -3.42 22.33
C SER A 40 18.91 -2.71 23.69
N GLY A 41 19.08 -3.41 24.81
CA GLY A 41 19.12 -2.85 26.15
C GLY A 41 17.76 -2.70 26.85
N ALA A 42 16.70 -3.33 26.34
CA ALA A 42 15.40 -3.33 27.01
C ALA A 42 15.42 -4.22 28.25
N SER A 43 14.61 -3.87 29.26
CA SER A 43 14.45 -4.73 30.44
C SER A 43 13.74 -6.04 30.08
N PRO A 44 13.93 -7.13 30.84
CA PRO A 44 13.23 -8.41 30.60
C PRO A 44 11.71 -8.31 30.40
N PRO A 45 10.95 -7.52 31.18
CA PRO A 45 9.51 -7.36 30.93
C PRO A 45 9.19 -6.58 29.65
N GLU A 46 9.99 -5.56 29.30
CA GLU A 46 9.80 -4.78 28.06
C GLU A 46 10.12 -5.61 26.81
N ALA A 47 11.17 -6.43 26.86
CA ALA A 47 11.53 -7.32 25.78
C ALA A 47 10.44 -8.38 25.54
N ALA A 48 9.88 -8.96 26.59
CA ALA A 48 8.77 -9.91 26.49
C ALA A 48 7.51 -9.24 25.90
N ALA A 49 7.23 -8.00 26.30
CA ALA A 49 6.13 -7.21 25.72
C ALA A 49 6.37 -6.90 24.24
N ALA A 50 7.60 -6.54 23.85
CA ALA A 50 7.97 -6.30 22.45
C ALA A 50 7.86 -7.56 21.59
N GLY A 51 8.24 -8.71 22.14
CA GLY A 51 8.03 -10.03 21.54
C GLY A 51 6.55 -10.33 21.34
N ALA A 52 5.73 -10.19 22.38
CA ALA A 52 4.28 -10.41 22.29
C ALA A 52 3.58 -9.41 21.34
N SER A 53 4.13 -8.21 21.15
CA SER A 53 3.52 -7.16 20.35
C SER A 53 3.35 -7.50 18.86
N ILE A 54 4.09 -8.49 18.33
CA ILE A 54 3.91 -8.94 16.93
C ILE A 54 2.67 -9.81 16.74
N MET A 55 2.15 -10.39 17.83
CA MET A 55 0.91 -11.17 17.82
C MET A 55 -0.31 -10.27 18.07
N GLY A 56 -0.09 -9.03 18.50
CA GLY A 56 -1.13 -8.04 18.74
C GLY A 56 -1.57 -7.31 17.46
N PRO A 57 -2.69 -6.56 17.51
CA PRO A 57 -3.05 -5.62 16.46
C PRO A 57 -1.89 -4.64 16.26
N GLY A 58 -1.36 -4.56 15.04
CA GLY A 58 -0.07 -3.92 14.76
C GLY A 58 0.09 -2.50 15.31
N ASN A 59 1.34 -2.08 15.55
CA ASN A 59 1.72 -0.81 16.21
C ASN A 59 1.09 0.49 15.66
N PHE A 60 0.48 0.45 14.47
CA PHE A 60 -0.21 1.59 13.87
C PHE A 60 -1.58 1.88 14.49
N ILE A 61 -2.18 0.91 15.19
CA ILE A 61 -3.55 0.99 15.68
C ILE A 61 -3.51 0.89 17.20
N LYS A 62 -3.53 2.04 17.87
CA LYS A 62 -3.50 2.10 19.34
C LYS A 62 -4.88 1.85 19.97
N ASP A 63 -5.96 2.18 19.25
CA ASP A 63 -7.34 2.09 19.73
C ASP A 63 -8.23 1.23 18.82
N PRO A 64 -9.15 0.42 19.37
CA PRO A 64 -10.11 -0.37 18.58
C PRO A 64 -10.97 0.47 17.64
N ILE A 65 -11.32 1.70 18.04
CA ILE A 65 -12.09 2.64 17.23
C ILE A 65 -11.25 3.12 16.03
N SER A 66 -9.96 3.38 16.25
CA SER A 66 -9.01 3.71 15.19
C SER A 66 -8.82 2.53 14.24
N ALA A 67 -8.89 1.29 14.72
CA ALA A 67 -8.83 0.08 13.90
C ALA A 67 -10.00 0.01 12.91
N ILE A 68 -11.22 0.18 13.43
CA ILE A 68 -12.45 0.15 12.61
C ILE A 68 -12.45 1.32 11.63
N SER A 69 -12.07 2.52 12.10
CA SER A 69 -11.97 3.71 11.25
C SER A 69 -10.95 3.50 10.12
N PHE A 70 -9.81 2.90 10.43
CA PHE A 70 -8.77 2.58 9.46
C PHE A 70 -9.23 1.51 8.46
N GLY A 71 -9.89 0.45 8.92
CA GLY A 71 -10.48 -0.57 8.05
C GLY A 71 -11.54 0.02 7.12
N LEU A 72 -12.43 0.86 7.63
CA LEU A 72 -13.40 1.60 6.83
C LEU A 72 -12.74 2.54 5.83
N ALA A 73 -11.68 3.25 6.24
CA ALA A 73 -10.92 4.11 5.34
C ALA A 73 -10.27 3.33 4.19
N LEU A 74 -9.73 2.14 4.43
CA LEU A 74 -9.20 1.29 3.36
C LEU A 74 -10.31 0.77 2.44
N MET A 75 -11.43 0.30 3.00
CA MET A 75 -12.56 -0.22 2.22
C MET A 75 -13.21 0.87 1.36
N LEU A 76 -13.51 2.02 1.96
CA LEU A 76 -14.17 3.12 1.27
C LEU A 76 -13.19 3.87 0.36
N GLY A 77 -11.93 4.02 0.79
CA GLY A 77 -10.88 4.67 0.00
C GLY A 77 -10.57 3.92 -1.29
N THR A 78 -10.52 2.58 -1.26
CA THR A 78 -10.37 1.77 -2.49
C THR A 78 -11.54 1.95 -3.46
N ALA A 79 -12.77 2.10 -2.97
CA ALA A 79 -13.94 2.35 -3.81
C ALA A 79 -13.98 3.77 -4.40
N GLY A 80 -13.45 4.76 -3.68
CA GLY A 80 -13.48 6.18 -4.07
C GLY A 80 -12.38 6.63 -5.02
N LEU A 81 -11.46 5.74 -5.41
CA LEU A 81 -10.31 6.11 -6.25
C LEU A 81 -10.69 6.12 -7.75
N PRO A 82 -10.58 7.27 -8.44
CA PRO A 82 -11.03 7.41 -9.83
C PRO A 82 -10.37 6.43 -10.81
N HIS A 83 -9.11 6.07 -10.59
CA HIS A 83 -8.36 5.13 -11.44
C HIS A 83 -8.94 3.70 -11.44
N ILE A 84 -9.64 3.31 -10.36
CA ILE A 84 -10.31 2.01 -10.25
C ILE A 84 -11.70 2.11 -10.89
N LEU A 85 -12.45 3.18 -10.61
CA LEU A 85 -13.78 3.41 -11.17
C LEU A 85 -13.76 3.48 -12.69
N MET A 86 -12.81 4.21 -13.27
CA MET A 86 -12.65 4.32 -14.72
C MET A 86 -12.43 2.98 -15.41
N ARG A 87 -11.77 2.02 -14.74
CA ARG A 87 -11.61 0.66 -15.29
C ARG A 87 -12.91 -0.13 -15.30
N PHE A 88 -13.74 -0.01 -14.26
CA PHE A 88 -15.04 -0.70 -14.23
C PHE A 88 -16.02 -0.19 -15.30
N PHE A 89 -15.93 1.08 -15.66
CA PHE A 89 -16.78 1.66 -16.71
C PHE A 89 -16.42 1.20 -18.14
N THR A 90 -15.28 0.53 -18.31
CA THR A 90 -14.89 -0.06 -19.61
C THR A 90 -15.37 -1.52 -19.78
N VAL A 91 -15.98 -2.11 -18.75
CA VAL A 91 -16.50 -3.48 -18.80
C VAL A 91 -17.92 -3.45 -19.38
N PRO A 92 -18.23 -4.26 -20.41
CA PRO A 92 -19.50 -4.18 -21.14
C PRO A 92 -20.72 -4.63 -20.32
N ASP A 93 -20.54 -5.42 -19.26
CA ASP A 93 -21.64 -6.00 -18.48
C ASP A 93 -21.37 -5.95 -16.96
N ALA A 94 -22.41 -5.63 -16.19
CA ALA A 94 -22.35 -5.58 -14.72
C ALA A 94 -22.00 -6.93 -14.08
N GLN A 95 -22.42 -8.05 -14.67
CA GLN A 95 -22.06 -9.40 -14.21
C GLN A 95 -20.57 -9.67 -14.41
N ALA A 96 -20.00 -9.24 -15.53
CA ALA A 96 -18.57 -9.36 -15.80
C ALA A 96 -17.75 -8.50 -14.83
N ALA A 97 -18.23 -7.29 -14.51
CA ALA A 97 -17.61 -6.42 -13.50
C ALA A 97 -17.59 -7.09 -12.11
N ARG A 98 -18.71 -7.68 -11.66
CA ARG A 98 -18.78 -8.40 -10.38
C ARG A 98 -17.83 -9.59 -10.32
N LYS A 99 -17.74 -10.38 -11.39
CA LYS A 99 -16.78 -11.50 -11.48
C LYS A 99 -15.33 -11.00 -11.41
N SER A 100 -15.02 -9.90 -12.08
CA SER A 100 -13.68 -9.28 -12.04
C SER A 100 -13.32 -8.82 -10.63
N VAL A 101 -14.24 -8.15 -9.93
CA VAL A 101 -14.06 -7.74 -8.53
C VAL A 101 -13.80 -8.95 -7.63
N LEU A 102 -14.59 -10.02 -7.78
CA LEU A 102 -14.42 -11.22 -6.96
C LEU A 102 -13.02 -11.84 -7.14
N TRP A 103 -12.57 -12.00 -8.38
CA TRP A 103 -11.22 -12.50 -8.66
C TRP A 103 -10.14 -11.58 -8.12
N ALA A 104 -10.27 -10.27 -8.31
CA ALA A 104 -9.31 -9.30 -7.77
C ALA A 104 -9.21 -9.41 -6.24
N THR A 105 -10.34 -9.41 -5.53
CA THR A 105 -10.39 -9.55 -4.07
C THR A 105 -9.80 -10.88 -3.60
N THR A 106 -10.06 -11.98 -4.30
CA THR A 106 -9.48 -13.29 -3.97
C THR A 106 -7.95 -13.26 -4.06
N TRP A 107 -7.39 -12.71 -5.14
CA TRP A 107 -5.93 -12.63 -5.31
C TRP A 107 -5.27 -11.68 -4.30
N ILE A 108 -5.93 -10.57 -3.97
CA ILE A 108 -5.46 -9.64 -2.92
C ILE A 108 -5.48 -10.33 -1.55
N GLY A 109 -6.59 -11.01 -1.21
CA GLY A 109 -6.71 -11.75 0.04
C GLY A 109 -5.67 -12.85 0.17
N TYR A 110 -5.43 -13.61 -0.90
CA TYR A 110 -4.38 -14.61 -0.95
C TYR A 110 -2.99 -13.99 -0.73
N PHE A 111 -2.68 -12.87 -1.36
CA PHE A 111 -1.42 -12.16 -1.14
C PHE A 111 -1.26 -11.69 0.31
N TYR A 112 -2.31 -11.22 0.97
CA TYR A 112 -2.24 -10.83 2.38
C TYR A 112 -1.95 -11.99 3.33
N ILE A 113 -2.50 -13.18 3.05
CA ILE A 113 -2.17 -14.40 3.81
C ILE A 113 -0.68 -14.74 3.65
N LEU A 114 -0.14 -14.66 2.43
CA LEU A 114 1.29 -14.88 2.19
C LEU A 114 2.16 -13.84 2.91
N THR A 115 1.73 -12.57 2.92
CA THR A 115 2.45 -11.46 3.55
C THR A 115 2.64 -11.71 5.05
N PHE A 116 1.66 -12.33 5.71
CA PHE A 116 1.78 -12.73 7.12
C PHE A 116 2.96 -13.69 7.32
N VAL A 117 3.00 -14.78 6.55
CA VAL A 117 4.08 -15.78 6.61
C VAL A 117 5.45 -15.16 6.29
N ILE A 118 5.50 -14.32 5.26
CA ILE A 118 6.71 -13.61 4.84
C ILE A 118 7.20 -12.68 5.96
N GLY A 119 6.31 -11.95 6.63
CA GLY A 119 6.65 -11.05 7.73
C GLY A 119 7.30 -11.78 8.91
N PHE A 120 6.68 -12.86 9.39
CA PHE A 120 7.27 -13.67 10.46
C PHE A 120 8.56 -14.39 10.03
N GLY A 121 8.59 -14.88 8.79
CA GLY A 121 9.80 -15.48 8.21
C GLY A 121 10.97 -14.51 8.17
N ALA A 122 10.73 -13.25 7.82
CA ALA A 122 11.74 -12.20 7.82
C ALA A 122 12.26 -11.90 9.24
N ILE A 123 11.39 -11.89 10.26
CA ILE A 123 11.83 -11.71 11.66
C ILE A 123 12.79 -12.82 12.06
N VAL A 124 12.47 -14.09 11.74
CA VAL A 124 13.30 -15.21 12.21
C VAL A 124 14.60 -15.35 11.40
N MET A 125 14.55 -15.14 10.09
CA MET A 125 15.66 -15.47 9.18
C MET A 125 16.50 -14.26 8.75
N VAL A 126 15.92 -13.06 8.72
CA VAL A 126 16.60 -11.85 8.22
C VAL A 126 17.01 -10.96 9.38
N ALA A 127 16.14 -10.78 10.39
CA ALA A 127 16.44 -9.90 11.51
C ALA A 127 17.53 -10.44 12.46
N THR A 128 17.87 -11.72 12.37
CA THR A 128 18.92 -12.38 13.18
C THR A 128 20.28 -12.43 12.49
N ASP A 129 20.34 -12.14 11.19
CA ASP A 129 21.54 -12.32 10.38
C ASP A 129 22.21 -10.96 10.13
N THR A 130 23.45 -10.83 10.59
CA THR A 130 24.24 -9.58 10.51
C THR A 130 24.51 -9.15 9.08
N ARG A 131 24.37 -10.04 8.09
CA ARG A 131 24.52 -9.72 6.66
C ARG A 131 23.45 -8.77 6.14
N TYR A 132 22.28 -8.74 6.77
CA TYR A 132 21.17 -7.86 6.38
C TYR A 132 21.02 -6.66 7.32
N GLN A 133 21.95 -6.48 8.25
CA GLN A 133 21.93 -5.39 9.23
C GLN A 133 22.95 -4.32 8.87
N ASP A 134 22.60 -3.06 9.14
CA ASP A 134 23.51 -1.94 9.06
C ASP A 134 24.36 -1.82 10.33
N ALA A 135 25.26 -0.82 10.36
CA ALA A 135 26.13 -0.57 11.51
C ALA A 135 25.37 -0.24 12.82
N SER A 136 24.08 0.09 12.73
CA SER A 136 23.19 0.37 13.88
C SER A 136 22.35 -0.85 14.30
N GLY A 137 22.49 -1.99 13.61
CA GLY A 137 21.68 -3.19 13.82
C GLY A 137 20.29 -3.13 13.18
N ALA A 138 19.98 -2.09 12.39
CA ALA A 138 18.73 -1.97 11.65
C ALA A 138 18.82 -2.68 10.29
N LEU A 139 17.67 -3.02 9.72
CA LEU A 139 17.63 -3.72 8.42
C LEU A 139 18.19 -2.84 7.30
N LEU A 140 19.16 -3.35 6.53
CA LEU A 140 19.76 -2.66 5.38
C LEU A 140 18.68 -2.26 4.37
N GLY A 141 18.57 -0.96 4.08
CA GLY A 141 17.54 -0.41 3.18
C GLY A 141 16.15 -0.27 3.82
N GLY A 142 16.06 -0.42 5.15
CA GLY A 142 14.84 -0.19 5.92
C GLY A 142 13.83 -1.34 5.87
N VAL A 143 12.76 -1.20 6.65
CA VAL A 143 11.72 -2.24 6.86
C VAL A 143 11.03 -2.70 5.57
N ASN A 144 11.03 -1.87 4.53
CA ASN A 144 10.42 -2.19 3.23
C ASN A 144 11.22 -3.27 2.47
N MET A 145 12.49 -3.50 2.82
CA MET A 145 13.36 -4.50 2.18
C MET A 145 13.24 -5.90 2.79
N ALA A 146 12.43 -6.09 3.83
CA ALA A 146 12.31 -7.37 4.55
C ALA A 146 11.97 -8.55 3.62
N ALA A 147 11.03 -8.38 2.69
CA ALA A 147 10.64 -9.44 1.76
C ALA A 147 11.73 -9.73 0.71
N VAL A 148 12.47 -8.70 0.27
CA VAL A 148 13.56 -8.83 -0.71
C VAL A 148 14.74 -9.56 -0.07
N HIS A 149 15.14 -9.18 1.14
CA HIS A 149 16.19 -9.88 1.89
C HIS A 149 15.78 -11.30 2.25
N LEU A 150 14.50 -11.54 2.56
CA LEU A 150 14.02 -12.89 2.78
C LEU A 150 14.11 -13.75 1.52
N SER A 151 13.87 -13.18 0.33
CA SER A 151 14.07 -13.89 -0.93
C SER A 151 15.54 -14.31 -1.10
N HIS A 152 16.49 -13.46 -0.72
CA HIS A 152 17.91 -13.82 -0.71
C HIS A 152 18.23 -14.93 0.30
N ALA A 153 17.70 -14.83 1.52
CA ALA A 153 17.91 -15.82 2.57
C ALA A 153 17.34 -17.22 2.21
N VAL A 154 16.31 -17.26 1.39
CA VAL A 154 15.65 -18.49 0.94
C VAL A 154 16.26 -19.06 -0.34
N GLY A 155 16.54 -18.21 -1.33
CA GLY A 155 16.85 -18.64 -2.71
C GLY A 155 18.15 -18.09 -3.28
N GLY A 156 18.96 -17.39 -2.48
CA GLY A 156 20.25 -16.84 -2.88
C GLY A 156 20.18 -15.70 -3.90
N ASP A 157 21.34 -15.35 -4.46
CA ASP A 157 21.51 -14.22 -5.39
C ASP A 157 20.60 -14.28 -6.61
N LEU A 158 20.42 -15.48 -7.18
CA LEU A 158 19.58 -15.68 -8.36
C LEU A 158 18.12 -15.32 -8.07
N PHE A 159 17.61 -15.77 -6.93
CA PHE A 159 16.22 -15.52 -6.56
C PHE A 159 16.01 -14.07 -6.10
N LEU A 160 16.98 -13.48 -5.40
CA LEU A 160 16.97 -12.03 -5.12
C LEU A 160 16.93 -11.23 -6.42
N GLY A 161 17.75 -11.57 -7.41
CA GLY A 161 17.78 -10.91 -8.71
C GLY A 161 16.44 -11.03 -9.43
N PHE A 162 15.85 -12.23 -9.43
CA PHE A 162 14.52 -12.48 -10.00
C PHE A 162 13.43 -11.64 -9.31
N ILE A 163 13.33 -11.70 -7.97
CA ILE A 163 12.32 -10.95 -7.21
C ILE A 163 12.50 -9.45 -7.38
N SER A 164 13.75 -8.96 -7.38
CA SER A 164 14.05 -7.54 -7.59
C SER A 164 13.65 -7.08 -8.99
N ALA A 165 13.95 -7.86 -10.04
CA ALA A 165 13.55 -7.55 -11.41
C ALA A 165 12.02 -7.55 -11.58
N VAL A 166 11.33 -8.54 -10.99
CA VAL A 166 9.86 -8.62 -11.02
C VAL A 166 9.25 -7.46 -10.24
N ALA A 167 9.76 -7.14 -9.05
CA ALA A 167 9.31 -6.00 -8.25
C ALA A 167 9.46 -4.69 -9.03
N PHE A 168 10.64 -4.45 -9.61
CA PHE A 168 10.91 -3.28 -10.43
C PHE A 168 9.96 -3.18 -11.63
N ALA A 169 9.76 -4.28 -12.37
CA ALA A 169 8.84 -4.32 -13.51
C ALA A 169 7.39 -4.03 -13.07
N THR A 170 6.95 -4.58 -11.92
CA THR A 170 5.60 -4.30 -11.38
C THR A 170 5.43 -2.86 -10.92
N ILE A 171 6.44 -2.26 -10.29
CA ILE A 171 6.40 -0.85 -9.88
C ILE A 171 6.30 0.04 -11.10
N LEU A 172 7.14 -0.16 -12.12
CA LEU A 172 7.08 0.60 -13.36
C LEU A 172 5.72 0.49 -14.06
N ALA A 173 5.15 -0.73 -14.12
CA ALA A 173 3.84 -0.94 -14.71
C ALA A 173 2.73 -0.18 -13.98
N VAL A 174 2.74 -0.19 -12.63
CA VAL A 174 1.75 0.53 -11.81
C VAL A 174 1.95 2.04 -11.91
N VAL A 175 3.19 2.53 -11.80
CA VAL A 175 3.52 3.95 -11.91
C VAL A 175 3.10 4.50 -13.27
N ALA A 176 3.39 3.79 -14.37
CA ALA A 176 2.96 4.20 -15.71
C ALA A 176 1.42 4.32 -15.80
N GLY A 177 0.70 3.33 -15.28
CA GLY A 177 -0.76 3.33 -15.27
C GLY A 177 -1.37 4.47 -14.45
N LEU A 178 -0.87 4.70 -13.23
CA LEU A 178 -1.34 5.77 -12.35
C LEU A 178 -0.98 7.16 -12.90
N THR A 179 0.22 7.32 -13.48
CA THR A 179 0.66 8.59 -14.06
C THR A 179 -0.20 8.94 -15.28
N LEU A 180 -0.49 7.99 -16.16
CA LEU A 180 -1.35 8.22 -17.32
C LEU A 180 -2.79 8.57 -16.89
N SER A 181 -3.32 7.86 -15.88
CA SER A 181 -4.64 8.17 -15.31
C SER A 181 -4.67 9.57 -14.70
N GLY A 182 -3.63 9.97 -13.96
CA GLY A 182 -3.52 11.30 -13.36
C GLY A 182 -3.38 12.41 -14.40
N ALA A 183 -2.54 12.19 -15.42
CA ALA A 183 -2.36 13.13 -16.51
C ALA A 183 -3.63 13.29 -17.38
N SER A 184 -4.40 12.22 -17.56
CA SER A 184 -5.71 12.29 -18.24
C SER A 184 -6.72 13.05 -17.40
N ALA A 185 -6.77 12.82 -16.09
CA ALA A 185 -7.66 13.57 -15.19
C ALA A 185 -7.32 15.07 -15.21
N VAL A 186 -6.04 15.45 -15.16
CA VAL A 186 -5.67 16.87 -15.24
C VAL A 186 -5.94 17.45 -16.64
N GLY A 187 -5.61 16.72 -17.72
CA GLY A 187 -5.83 17.19 -19.09
C GLY A 187 -7.32 17.38 -19.43
N HIS A 188 -8.15 16.42 -19.05
CA HIS A 188 -9.58 16.43 -19.36
C HIS A 188 -10.40 17.18 -18.29
N ASP A 189 -10.19 16.87 -17.01
CA ASP A 189 -11.02 17.38 -15.90
C ASP A 189 -10.58 18.76 -15.40
N LEU A 190 -9.32 19.17 -15.59
CA LEU A 190 -8.85 20.49 -15.16
C LEU A 190 -8.66 21.43 -16.35
N TYR A 191 -7.95 20.99 -17.38
CA TYR A 191 -7.64 21.85 -18.53
C TYR A 191 -8.82 21.98 -19.50
N SER A 192 -9.38 20.86 -19.99
CA SER A 192 -10.47 20.89 -20.97
C SER A 192 -11.78 21.39 -20.37
N SER A 193 -12.23 20.82 -19.25
CA SER A 193 -13.55 21.13 -18.68
C SER A 193 -13.58 22.41 -17.82
N VAL A 194 -12.56 22.67 -16.97
CA VAL A 194 -12.56 23.84 -16.07
C VAL A 194 -11.92 25.07 -16.71
N LEU A 195 -10.72 24.93 -17.29
CA LEU A 195 -9.96 26.08 -17.83
C LEU A 195 -10.49 26.54 -19.19
N LYS A 196 -10.70 25.61 -20.13
CA LYS A 196 -11.18 25.90 -21.49
C LYS A 196 -12.70 25.69 -21.68
N ARG A 197 -13.45 25.35 -20.63
CA ARG A 197 -14.92 25.18 -20.66
C ARG A 197 -15.42 24.31 -21.83
N GLY A 198 -14.70 23.25 -22.17
CA GLY A 198 -15.04 22.32 -23.25
C GLY A 198 -14.67 22.77 -24.66
N GLN A 199 -13.95 23.89 -24.83
CA GLN A 199 -13.48 24.38 -26.13
C GLN A 199 -12.02 24.02 -26.45
N ALA A 200 -11.43 23.07 -25.70
CA ALA A 200 -10.06 22.64 -25.96
C ALA A 200 -9.98 21.87 -27.29
N ARG A 201 -9.04 22.24 -28.15
CA ARG A 201 -8.69 21.43 -29.34
C ARG A 201 -7.98 20.16 -28.87
N SER A 202 -8.30 19.03 -29.48
CA SER A 202 -7.74 17.72 -29.11
C SER A 202 -6.20 17.67 -29.14
N GLU A 203 -5.56 18.44 -30.04
CA GLU A 203 -4.10 18.57 -30.10
C GLU A 203 -3.49 19.27 -28.87
N ASP A 204 -4.16 20.31 -28.36
CA ASP A 204 -3.73 21.03 -27.16
C ASP A 204 -3.92 20.16 -25.91
N GLU A 205 -5.01 19.39 -25.84
CA GLU A 205 -5.30 18.47 -24.74
C GLU A 205 -4.24 17.36 -24.63
N LEU A 206 -3.83 16.79 -25.77
CA LEU A 206 -2.74 15.80 -25.82
C LEU A 206 -1.39 16.40 -25.41
N ARG A 207 -1.09 17.65 -25.80
CA ARG A 207 0.14 18.34 -25.36
C ARG A 207 0.15 18.59 -23.86
N VAL A 208 -0.95 19.11 -23.31
CA VAL A 208 -1.09 19.36 -21.87
C VAL A 208 -1.01 18.07 -21.07
N SER A 209 -1.63 16.99 -21.55
CA SER A 209 -1.54 15.67 -20.91
C SER A 209 -0.09 15.15 -20.86
N ARG A 210 0.68 15.28 -21.95
CA ARG A 210 2.11 14.87 -21.96
C ARG A 210 2.96 15.72 -21.03
N ILE A 211 2.79 17.04 -21.02
CA ILE A 211 3.52 17.93 -20.11
C ILE A 211 3.18 17.59 -18.67
N THR A 212 1.89 17.38 -18.37
CA THR A 212 1.42 16.99 -17.04
C THR A 212 2.04 15.67 -16.60
N THR A 213 2.11 14.68 -17.49
CA THR A 213 2.74 13.37 -17.23
C THR A 213 4.20 13.56 -16.79
N LEU A 214 4.95 14.41 -17.50
CA LEU A 214 6.35 14.70 -17.18
C LEU A 214 6.48 15.41 -15.84
N THR A 215 5.69 16.47 -15.61
CA THR A 215 5.72 17.23 -14.35
C THR A 215 5.31 16.38 -13.15
N LEU A 216 4.27 15.55 -13.30
CA LEU A 216 3.79 14.66 -12.24
C LEU A 216 4.83 13.58 -11.93
N GLY A 217 5.52 13.06 -12.96
CA GLY A 217 6.63 12.13 -12.81
C GLY A 217 7.81 12.73 -12.04
N VAL A 218 8.24 13.95 -12.38
CA VAL A 218 9.32 14.64 -11.66
C VAL A 218 8.93 14.88 -10.20
N VAL A 219 7.72 15.36 -9.93
CA VAL A 219 7.22 15.57 -8.56
C VAL A 219 7.17 14.26 -7.80
N ALA A 220 6.69 13.17 -8.41
CA ALA A 220 6.64 11.85 -7.79
C ALA A 220 8.03 11.31 -7.42
N VAL A 221 9.04 11.51 -8.29
CA VAL A 221 10.43 11.11 -8.00
C VAL A 221 11.00 11.94 -6.85
N VAL A 222 10.81 13.26 -6.85
CA VAL A 222 11.29 14.14 -5.77
C VAL A 222 10.65 13.75 -4.43
N LEU A 223 9.33 13.56 -4.40
CA LEU A 223 8.64 13.10 -3.19
C LEU A 223 9.10 11.70 -2.77
N GLY A 224 9.35 10.80 -3.72
CA GLY A 224 9.89 9.46 -3.44
C GLY A 224 11.23 9.51 -2.73
N ILE A 225 12.15 10.38 -3.16
CA ILE A 225 13.46 10.57 -2.51
C ILE A 225 13.29 11.17 -1.12
N VAL A 226 12.41 12.17 -0.95
CA VAL A 226 12.18 12.82 0.35
C VAL A 226 11.58 11.85 1.38
N PHE A 227 10.75 10.91 0.95
CA PHE A 227 10.04 9.97 1.81
C PHE A 227 10.62 8.54 1.78
N GLU A 228 11.82 8.31 1.24
CA GLU A 228 12.40 6.96 1.06
C GLU A 228 12.55 6.17 2.37
N GLN A 229 12.78 6.86 3.49
CA GLN A 229 12.98 6.26 4.81
C GLN A 229 11.66 5.92 5.52
N GLN A 230 10.51 6.31 4.95
CA GLN A 230 9.22 6.03 5.53
C GLN A 230 8.73 4.63 5.19
N ASN A 231 7.94 4.04 6.09
CA ASN A 231 7.28 2.78 5.82
C ASN A 231 6.20 2.99 4.74
N VAL A 232 6.28 2.22 3.65
CA VAL A 232 5.33 2.35 2.53
C VAL A 232 3.90 2.05 2.99
N ALA A 233 3.72 1.11 3.93
CA ALA A 233 2.41 0.81 4.49
C ALA A 233 1.78 2.04 5.16
N PHE A 234 2.59 2.85 5.85
CA PHE A 234 2.12 4.09 6.48
C PHE A 234 1.73 5.16 5.45
N MET A 235 2.56 5.37 4.42
CA MET A 235 2.26 6.34 3.36
C MET A 235 0.99 5.98 2.59
N VAL A 236 0.84 4.70 2.26
CA VAL A 236 -0.35 4.17 1.58
C VAL A 236 -1.58 4.35 2.46
N SER A 237 -1.49 4.02 3.75
CA SER A 237 -2.55 4.21 4.74
C SER A 237 -3.06 5.66 4.77
N LEU A 238 -2.15 6.63 4.80
CA LEU A 238 -2.49 8.05 4.79
C LEU A 238 -3.20 8.46 3.50
N ALA A 239 -2.72 8.01 2.34
CA ALA A 239 -3.33 8.30 1.05
C ALA A 239 -4.78 7.75 0.96
N PHE A 240 -5.00 6.52 1.45
CA PHE A 240 -6.33 5.92 1.50
C PHE A 240 -7.27 6.63 2.48
N ALA A 241 -6.76 7.06 3.64
CA ALA A 241 -7.54 7.85 4.60
C ALA A 241 -8.00 9.18 4.02
N LEU A 242 -7.12 9.88 3.29
CA LEU A 242 -7.45 11.11 2.58
C LEU A 242 -8.51 10.87 1.49
N ALA A 243 -8.34 9.82 0.68
CA ALA A 243 -9.30 9.45 -0.36
C ALA A 243 -10.68 9.09 0.23
N ALA A 244 -10.72 8.35 1.33
CA ALA A 244 -11.95 7.97 2.01
C ALA A 244 -12.68 9.18 2.60
N SER A 245 -11.95 10.15 3.15
CA SER A 245 -12.55 11.34 3.75
C SER A 245 -13.07 12.34 2.71
N GLY A 246 -12.36 12.50 1.58
CA GLY A 246 -12.75 13.44 0.53
C GLY A 246 -13.79 12.87 -0.45
N ASN A 247 -13.48 11.76 -1.10
CA ASN A 247 -14.24 11.31 -2.28
C ASN A 247 -15.51 10.56 -1.90
N VAL A 248 -15.50 9.79 -0.81
CA VAL A 248 -16.60 8.89 -0.47
C VAL A 248 -17.85 9.65 -0.01
N PRO A 249 -17.77 10.67 0.87
CA PRO A 249 -18.95 11.46 1.22
C PRO A 249 -19.52 12.16 -0.01
N ALA A 250 -18.68 12.72 -0.88
CA ALA A 250 -19.09 13.34 -2.13
C ALA A 250 -19.86 12.36 -3.03
N LEU A 251 -19.34 11.13 -3.18
CA LEU A 251 -19.94 10.10 -4.02
C LEU A 251 -21.26 9.60 -3.44
N ILE A 252 -21.33 9.32 -2.13
CA ILE A 252 -22.57 8.90 -1.45
C ILE A 252 -23.64 9.98 -1.53
N LEU A 253 -23.27 11.24 -1.26
CA LEU A 253 -24.20 12.37 -1.36
C LEU A 253 -24.73 12.54 -2.79
N SER A 254 -23.88 12.35 -3.80
CA SER A 254 -24.29 12.45 -5.21
C SER A 254 -25.23 11.33 -5.65
N LEU A 255 -25.10 10.11 -5.09
CA LEU A 255 -25.95 8.96 -5.44
C LEU A 255 -27.28 8.95 -4.70
N TYR A 256 -27.29 9.30 -3.41
CA TYR A 256 -28.46 9.13 -2.55
C TYR A 256 -29.27 10.42 -2.30
N TRP A 257 -28.65 11.59 -2.40
CA TRP A 257 -29.34 12.85 -2.12
C TRP A 257 -29.75 13.58 -3.40
N ARG A 258 -31.06 13.56 -3.70
CA ARG A 258 -31.66 14.23 -4.86
C ARG A 258 -31.51 15.77 -4.90
N GLY A 259 -31.09 16.40 -3.80
CA GLY A 259 -30.89 17.85 -3.66
C GLY A 259 -29.41 18.25 -3.57
N CYS A 260 -28.50 17.38 -3.97
CA CYS A 260 -27.07 17.63 -3.86
C CYS A 260 -26.65 18.78 -4.78
N THR A 261 -26.21 19.90 -4.20
CA THR A 261 -25.66 21.04 -4.94
C THR A 261 -24.14 20.91 -5.05
N GLY A 262 -23.55 21.31 -6.18
CA GLY A 262 -22.09 21.24 -6.38
C GLY A 262 -21.28 21.99 -5.30
N ARG A 263 -21.87 23.03 -4.70
CA ARG A 263 -21.28 23.76 -3.56
C ARG A 263 -21.30 22.94 -2.26
N GLY A 264 -22.36 22.18 -2.00
CA GLY A 264 -22.46 21.30 -0.83
C GLY A 264 -21.48 20.14 -0.87
N VAL A 265 -21.24 19.58 -2.06
CA VAL A 265 -20.22 18.54 -2.28
C VAL A 265 -18.80 19.08 -2.03
N MET A 266 -18.49 20.28 -2.55
CA MET A 266 -17.20 20.92 -2.29
C MET A 266 -16.97 21.23 -0.80
N ALA A 267 -17.98 21.79 -0.12
CA ALA A 267 -17.89 22.09 1.30
C ALA A 267 -17.71 20.82 2.14
N GLY A 268 -18.47 19.75 1.85
CA GLY A 268 -18.34 18.46 2.52
C GLY A 268 -16.97 17.81 2.31
N GLY A 269 -16.46 17.85 1.07
CA GLY A 269 -15.12 17.33 0.75
C GLY A 269 -14.00 18.10 1.45
N LEU A 270 -14.08 19.44 1.49
CA LEU A 270 -13.10 20.29 2.19
C LEU A 270 -13.14 20.10 3.71
N ILE A 271 -14.34 20.03 4.30
CA ILE A 271 -14.51 19.78 5.75
C ILE A 271 -14.00 18.38 6.11
N GLY A 272 -14.27 17.37 5.27
CA GLY A 272 -13.72 16.02 5.45
C GLY A 272 -12.19 16.05 5.45
N LEU A 273 -11.60 16.68 4.42
CA LEU A 273 -10.15 16.81 4.29
C LEU A 273 -9.52 17.52 5.51
N MET A 274 -10.09 18.65 5.93
CA MET A 274 -9.66 19.41 7.11
C MET A 274 -9.74 18.57 8.39
N SER A 275 -10.85 17.86 8.60
CA SER A 275 -11.04 16.98 9.76
C SER A 275 -10.04 15.82 9.78
N ALA A 276 -9.59 15.36 8.61
CA ALA A 276 -8.55 14.33 8.50
C ALA A 276 -7.15 14.86 8.87
N PHE A 277 -6.86 16.14 8.63
CA PHE A 277 -5.60 16.77 9.04
C PHE A 277 -5.55 17.11 10.54
N GLU A 278 -6.69 17.38 11.17
CA GLU A 278 -6.77 17.77 12.59
C GLU A 278 -6.57 16.58 13.54
N ARG A 279 -6.82 15.34 13.07
CA ARG A 279 -6.44 14.10 13.77
C ARG A 279 -4.98 13.69 13.47
N ARG A 280 -4.02 14.53 13.87
CA ARG A 280 -2.64 14.07 14.10
C ARG A 280 -2.43 13.85 15.61
N PRO A 281 -2.19 12.62 16.09
CA PRO A 281 -1.46 12.44 17.34
C PRO A 281 0.03 12.76 17.16
#